data_AF-A0A1C3TKQ7-F1
#
_entry.id   AF-A0A1C3TKQ7-F1
#
_cell.length_a   1.000
_cell.length_b   1.000
_cell.length_c   1.000
_cell.angle_alpha   90.00
_cell.angle_beta   90.00
_cell.angle_gamma   90.00
#
_symmetry.space_group_name_H-M   'P 1'
#
loop_
_entity.id
_entity.type
_entity.pdbx_description
1 polymer ?
#
loop_
_entity_poly.entity_id
_entity_poly.type
_entity_poly.pdbx_seq_one_letter_code
_entity_poly.pdbx_strand_id
1 'polypeptide(L)' 'MKKLKRETLVLHYHATRRENFAASQRLEGIKTTATAMDNLAPLPSKDALRKKYLVTALRG' A
#
# COMPACT_ATOMS: atom_id res chain seq x y z
N MET A 1 -8.32 -28.16 -15.48
CA MET A 1 -7.37 -27.45 -14.59
C MET A 1 -7.80 -27.66 -13.14
N LYS A 2 -6.90 -28.11 -12.26
CA LYS A 2 -7.21 -28.23 -10.82
C LYS A 2 -7.44 -26.83 -10.25
N LYS A 3 -8.60 -26.57 -9.65
CA LYS A 3 -8.90 -25.28 -9.01
C LYS A 3 -8.09 -25.18 -7.71
N LEU A 4 -7.37 -24.07 -7.53
CA LEU A 4 -6.70 -23.78 -6.26
C LEU A 4 -7.75 -23.52 -5.17
N LYS A 5 -7.45 -23.91 -3.93
CA LYS A 5 -8.27 -23.56 -2.78
C LYS A 5 -8.20 -22.04 -2.54
N ARG A 6 -9.32 -21.44 -2.13
CA ARG A 6 -9.42 -20.00 -1.83
C ARG A 6 -8.40 -19.55 -0.79
N GLU A 7 -8.20 -20.36 0.24
CA GLU A 7 -7.23 -20.09 1.33
C GLU A 7 -5.81 -19.93 0.79
N THR A 8 -5.38 -20.80 -0.12
CA THR A 8 -4.06 -20.74 -0.76
C THR A 8 -3.90 -19.45 -1.57
N LEU A 9 -4.94 -19.02 -2.29
CA LEU A 9 -4.93 -17.76 -3.03
C LEU A 9 -4.81 -16.55 -2.10
N VAL A 10 -5.55 -16.56 -0.98
CA VAL A 10 -5.51 -15.49 0.02
C VAL A 10 -4.12 -15.38 0.66
N LEU A 11 -3.51 -16.50 1.04
CA LEU A 11 -2.16 -16.52 1.59
C LEU A 11 -1.13 -15.98 0.60
N HIS A 12 -1.18 -16.44 -0.66
CA HIS A 12 -0.31 -15.95 -1.71
C HIS A 12 -0.48 -14.44 -1.96
N TYR A 13 -1.72 -13.96 -1.98
CA TYR A 13 -2.01 -12.54 -2.12
C TYR A 13 -1.42 -11.73 -0.97
N HIS A 14 -1.59 -12.16 0.28
CA HIS A 14 -1.02 -11.44 1.43
C HIS A 14 0.51 -11.40 1.42
N ALA A 15 1.16 -12.46 0.94
CA ALA A 15 2.61 -12.52 0.80
C ALA A 15 3.14 -11.54 -0.27
N THR A 16 2.46 -11.43 -1.42
CA THR A 16 2.98 -10.73 -2.61
C THR A 16 2.42 -9.31 -2.81
N ARG A 17 1.28 -8.96 -2.20
CA ARG A 17 0.55 -7.71 -2.50
C ARG A 17 1.39 -6.43 -2.36
N ARG A 18 2.34 -6.38 -1.41
CA ARG A 18 3.16 -5.19 -1.15
C ARG A 18 4.23 -4.99 -2.22
N GLU A 19 4.91 -6.07 -2.59
CA GLU A 19 5.91 -6.07 -3.65
C GLU A 19 5.27 -5.71 -4.99
N ASN A 20 4.09 -6.28 -5.27
CA ASN A 20 3.32 -5.97 -6.47
C ASN A 20 2.89 -4.50 -6.50
N PHE A 21 2.45 -3.94 -5.36
CA PHE A 21 2.13 -2.52 -5.27
C PHE A 21 3.36 -1.64 -5.52
N ALA A 22 4.49 -1.93 -4.89
CA ALA A 22 5.73 -1.18 -5.13
C ALA A 22 6.18 -1.28 -6.60
N ALA A 23 6.05 -2.46 -7.22
CA ALA A 23 6.32 -2.64 -8.64
C ALA A 23 5.38 -1.81 -9.51
N SER A 24 4.07 -1.77 -9.22
CA SER A 24 3.11 -0.98 -10.00
C SER A 24 3.41 0.52 -9.91
N GLN A 25 3.79 1.03 -8.73
CA GLN A 25 4.20 2.43 -8.56
C GLN A 25 5.44 2.77 -9.38
N ARG A 26 6.43 1.86 -9.47
CA ARG A 26 7.61 2.05 -10.33
C ARG A 26 7.27 2.15 -11.81
N LEU A 27 6.27 1.38 -12.28
CA LEU A 27 5.81 1.45 -13.68
C LEU A 27 5.18 2.82 -14.00
N GLU A 28 4.59 3.47 -13.00
CA GLU A 28 4.05 4.83 -13.11
C GLU A 28 5.15 5.91 -12.95
N GLY A 29 6.43 5.52 -12.84
CA GLY A 29 7.55 6.43 -12.61
C GLY A 29 7.64 6.98 -11.18
N ILE A 30 6.81 6.47 -10.25
CA ILE A 30 6.82 6.89 -8.85
C ILE A 30 7.97 6.18 -8.14
N LYS A 31 8.90 6.98 -7.59
CA LYS A 31 9.96 6.47 -6.71
C LYS A 31 9.38 6.12 -5.34
N THR A 32 8.75 4.96 -5.23
CA THR A 32 8.50 4.36 -3.92
C THR A 32 9.83 3.95 -3.31
N THR A 33 10.20 4.56 -2.18
CA THR A 33 11.23 3.98 -1.30
C THR A 33 10.79 2.56 -0.98
N ALA A 34 11.71 1.59 -1.09
CA ALA A 34 11.42 0.19 -0.80
C ALA A 34 10.62 0.14 0.49
N THR A 35 9.39 -0.41 0.42
CA THR A 35 8.41 -0.40 1.51
C THR A 35 9.15 -0.69 2.80
N ALA A 36 9.39 0.36 3.58
CA ALA A 36 10.19 0.26 4.78
C ALA A 36 9.55 -0.84 5.61
N MET A 37 10.40 -1.72 6.12
CA MET A 37 10.04 -2.79 7.04
C MET A 37 9.51 -2.28 8.39
N ASP A 38 8.99 -1.04 8.44
CA ASP A 38 8.42 -0.42 9.63
C ASP A 38 6.97 -0.89 9.79
N ASN A 39 6.84 -2.19 10.07
CA ASN A 39 5.60 -2.86 10.44
C ASN A 39 5.08 -2.45 11.85
N LEU A 40 5.53 -1.32 12.41
CA LEU A 40 5.13 -0.90 13.76
C LEU A 40 4.19 0.31 13.77
N ALA A 41 4.13 1.10 12.70
CA ALA A 41 3.22 2.23 12.65
C ALA A 41 1.87 1.79 12.04
N PRO A 42 0.74 1.96 12.77
CA PRO A 42 -0.57 1.77 12.17
C PRO A 42 -0.75 2.74 10.99
N LEU A 43 -1.44 2.28 9.94
CA LEU A 43 -1.80 3.15 8.82
C LEU A 43 -2.57 4.37 9.35
N PRO A 44 -2.30 5.57 8.84
CA PRO A 44 -3.01 6.77 9.27
C PRO A 44 -4.50 6.62 8.97
N SER A 45 -5.35 7.04 9.90
CA SER A 45 -6.80 7.07 9.69
C SER A 45 -7.18 8.05 8.58
N LYS A 46 -8.37 7.87 7.99
CA LYS A 46 -8.92 8.79 6.99
C LYS A 46 -8.93 10.23 7.50
N ASP A 47 -9.26 10.43 8.78
CA ASP A 47 -9.29 11.76 9.39
C ASP A 47 -7.89 12.33 9.62
N ALA A 48 -6.91 11.49 9.97
CA ALA A 48 -5.51 11.90 10.08
C ALA A 48 -4.95 12.37 8.72
N LEU A 49 -5.30 11.67 7.64
CA LEU A 49 -4.93 12.07 6.29
C LEU A 49 -5.60 13.39 5.89
N ARG A 50 -6.91 13.53 6.13
CA ARG A 50 -7.64 14.78 5.88
C ARG A 50 -7.00 15.96 6.59
N LYS A 51 -6.74 15.85 7.91
CA LYS A 51 -6.11 16.92 8.69
C LYS A 51 -4.75 17.35 8.10
N LYS A 52 -3.93 16.39 7.67
CA LYS A 52 -2.60 16.67 7.11
C LYS A 52 -2.68 17.43 5.78
N TYR A 53 -3.58 17.05 4.88
CA TYR A 53 -3.61 17.58 3.52
C TYR A 53 -4.60 18.75 3.30
N LEU A 54 -5.66 18.87 4.11
CA LEU A 54 -6.57 20.03 4.05
C LEU A 54 -5.90 21.34 4.46
N VAL A 55 -4.99 21.30 5.45
CA VAL A 55 -4.23 22.48 5.87
C VAL A 55 -3.32 23.00 4.76
N THR A 56 -2.82 22.11 3.90
CA THR A 56 -1.96 22.47 2.76
C THR A 56 -2.74 23.11 1.62
N ALA A 57 -4.00 22.72 1.41
CA ALA A 57 -4.86 23.26 0.35
C ALA A 57 -5.34 24.71 0.62
N LEU A 58 -5.37 25.13 1.89
CA LEU A 58 -5.79 26.49 2.29
C LEU A 58 -4.66 27.52 2.32
N ARG A 59 -3.42 27.11 2.01
CA ARG A 59 -2.25 28.01 1.91
C ARG A 59 -1.79 28.22 0.46
N GLY A 60 -2.62 27.85 -0.52
CA GLY A 60 -2.42 28.13 -1.94
C GLY A 60 -2.97 29.49 -2.33
#